data_AF-A0AA37TH83-F1
#
_entry.id   AF-A0AA37TH83-F1
#
_cell.length_a   1.000
_cell.length_b   1.000
_cell.length_c   1.000
_cell.angle_alpha   90.00
_cell.angle_beta   90.00
_cell.angle_gamma   90.00
#
_symmetry.space_group_name_H-M   'P 1'
#
loop_
_entity.id
_entity.type
_entity.pdbx_description
1 polymer ?
#
loop_
_entity_poly.entity_id
_entity_poly.type
_entity_poly.pdbx_seq_one_letter_code
_entity_poly.pdbx_strand_id
1 'polypeptide(L)' 'MDDPTPVAVTVEACGDSHERFRWHLTDADGVSIRVSPEAYASPEEAAGAGKTALDAFGAALTA' A
#
# COMPACT_ATOMS: atom_id res chain seq x y z
N MET A 1 -14.18 -21.37 -3.42
CA MET A 1 -13.90 -20.05 -4.00
C MET A 1 -13.02 -19.39 -2.97
N ASP A 2 -11.71 -19.53 -3.15
CA ASP A 2 -10.71 -18.89 -2.30
C ASP A 2 -10.75 -17.43 -2.72
N ASP A 3 -11.45 -16.59 -1.98
CA ASP A 3 -11.39 -15.14 -2.19
C ASP A 3 -10.06 -14.73 -1.57
N PRO A 4 -9.00 -14.45 -2.36
CA PRO A 4 -7.75 -14.01 -1.80
C PRO A 4 -8.07 -12.76 -0.97
N THR A 5 -7.68 -12.77 0.31
CA THR A 5 -7.96 -11.66 1.24
C THR A 5 -7.70 -10.34 0.53
N PRO A 6 -8.72 -9.47 0.36
CA PRO A 6 -8.56 -8.28 -0.45
C PRO A 6 -7.64 -7.29 0.26
N VAL A 7 -6.35 -7.37 -0.04
CA VAL A 7 -5.37 -6.38 0.39
C VAL A 7 -5.54 -5.14 -0.48
N ALA A 8 -5.80 -4.01 0.16
CA ALA A 8 -5.98 -2.72 -0.51
C ALA A 8 -4.75 -1.81 -0.31
N VAL A 9 -4.46 -0.99 -1.32
CA VAL A 9 -3.48 0.09 -1.21
C VAL A 9 -4.19 1.34 -0.70
N THR A 10 -3.82 1.80 0.49
CA THR A 10 -4.24 3.09 1.03
C THR A 10 -3.07 4.07 0.96
N VAL A 11 -3.32 5.31 0.53
CA VAL A 11 -2.31 6.37 0.54
C VAL A 11 -2.64 7.35 1.64
N GLU A 12 -1.70 7.52 2.57
CA GLU A 12 -1.81 8.46 3.68
C GLU A 12 -0.78 9.57 3.51
N ALA A 13 -1.21 10.81 3.76
CA ALA A 13 -0.29 11.93 3.86
C ALA A 13 0.46 11.83 5.19
N CYS A 14 1.78 11.82 5.14
CA CYS A 14 2.66 11.75 6.29
C CYS A 14 3.16 13.15 6.65
N GLY A 15 2.81 13.62 7.85
CA GLY A 15 3.29 14.88 8.43
C GLY A 15 2.31 16.04 8.31
N ASP A 16 2.49 17.06 9.18
CA ASP A 16 1.65 18.26 9.28
C ASP A 16 1.48 19.01 7.94
N SER A 17 2.50 18.95 7.08
CA SER A 17 2.50 19.70 5.82
C SER A 17 1.70 19.05 4.68
N HIS A 18 1.30 17.77 4.80
CA HIS A 18 0.73 16.99 3.68
C HIS A 18 1.62 16.96 2.40
N GLU A 19 2.91 17.29 2.51
CA GLU A 19 3.85 17.36 1.38
C GLU A 19 4.48 16.00 1.02
N ARG A 20 4.22 15.00 1.86
CA ARG A 20 4.84 13.69 1.83
C ARG A 20 3.75 12.64 1.91
N PHE A 21 3.72 11.68 1.01
CA PHE A 21 2.70 10.63 0.92
C PHE A 21 3.35 9.27 1.14
N ARG A 22 2.70 8.41 1.90
CA ARG A 22 3.11 7.01 2.10
C ARG A 22 1.96 6.11 1.70
N TRP A 23 2.29 5.03 1.01
CA TRP A 23 1.33 3.96 0.79
C TRP A 23 1.39 2.95 1.93
N HIS A 24 0.24 2.35 2.20
CA HIS A 24 0.02 1.30 3.17
C HIS A 24 -0.74 0.19 2.45
N LEU A 25 -0.28 -1.05 2.60
CA LEU A 25 -1.03 -2.24 2.21
C LEU A 25 -1.80 -2.69 3.44
N THR A 26 -3.11 -2.62 3.34
CA THR A 26 -4.03 -2.94 4.42
C THR A 26 -4.78 -4.21 4.05
N ASP A 27 -4.76 -5.19 4.94
CA ASP A 27 -5.53 -6.42 4.77
C ASP A 27 -7.04 -6.16 4.90
N ALA A 28 -7.86 -7.16 4.59
CA ALA A 28 -9.31 -7.13 4.78
C ALA A 28 -9.71 -6.86 6.24
N ASP A 29 -8.88 -7.25 7.19
CA ASP A 29 -9.07 -6.96 8.63
C ASP A 29 -8.77 -5.50 9.01
N GLY A 30 -8.35 -4.66 8.06
CA GLY A 30 -7.94 -3.28 8.34
C GLY A 30 -6.52 -3.17 8.93
N VAL A 31 -5.74 -4.25 8.91
CA VAL A 31 -4.38 -4.30 9.45
C VAL A 31 -3.38 -3.88 8.37
N SER A 32 -2.56 -2.86 8.66
CA SER A 32 -1.44 -2.49 7.78
C SER A 32 -0.35 -3.56 7.82
N ILE A 33 -0.28 -4.38 6.78
CA ILE A 33 0.69 -5.47 6.64
C ILE A 33 2.05 -4.91 6.20
N ARG A 34 2.02 -3.88 5.35
CA ARG A 34 3.21 -3.28 4.80
C ARG A 34 3.03 -1.78 4.62
N VAL A 35 4.07 -1.03 4.91
CA VAL A 35 4.08 0.42 4.75
C VAL A 35 5.25 0.78 3.85
N SER A 36 5.09 1.85 3.08
CA SER A 36 6.19 2.42 2.31
C SER A 36 7.38 2.73 3.20
N PRO A 37 8.59 2.25 2.86
CA PRO A 37 9.80 2.62 3.59
C PRO A 37 10.15 4.10 3.40
N GLU A 38 9.76 4.69 2.28
CA GLU A 38 10.05 6.08 1.91
C GLU A 38 8.76 6.89 1.74
N ALA A 39 8.86 8.21 1.85
CA ALA A 39 7.73 9.09 1.60
C ALA A 39 7.87 9.80 0.24
N TYR A 40 6.84 9.71 -0.58
CA TYR A 40 6.73 10.27 -1.92
C TYR A 40 6.27 11.72 -1.89
N ALA A 41 6.56 12.48 -2.94
CA ALA A 41 6.13 13.88 -3.04
C ALA A 41 4.67 14.04 -3.47
N SER A 42 4.10 13.01 -4.10
CA SER A 42 2.75 13.03 -4.66
C SER A 42 1.96 11.76 -4.30
N PRO A 43 0.62 11.86 -4.13
CA PRO A 43 -0.22 10.71 -3.82
C PRO A 43 -0.27 9.70 -4.98
N GLU A 44 -0.14 10.16 -6.22
CA GLU A 44 -0.09 9.30 -7.41
C GLU A 44 1.16 8.41 -7.44
N GLU A 45 2.32 8.96 -7.08
CA GLU A 45 3.56 8.18 -6.95
C GLU A 45 3.46 7.15 -5.84
N ALA A 46 2.92 7.56 -4.68
CA ALA A 46 2.67 6.64 -3.57
C ALA A 46 1.69 5.53 -3.96
N ALA A 47 0.59 5.86 -4.63
CA ALA A 47 -0.40 4.87 -5.10
C ALA A 47 0.20 3.90 -6.12
N GLY A 48 0.99 4.42 -7.07
CA GLY A 48 1.69 3.61 -8.06
C GLY A 48 2.65 2.61 -7.43
N ALA A 49 3.51 3.09 -6.53
CA ALA A 49 4.45 2.24 -5.79
C ALA A 49 3.73 1.21 -4.90
N GLY A 50 2.66 1.62 -4.22
CA GLY A 50 1.83 0.73 -3.43
C GLY A 50 1.15 -0.35 -4.27
N LYS A 51 0.69 -0.02 -5.47
CA LYS A 51 0.10 -1.01 -6.40
C LYS A 51 1.13 -2.01 -6.90
N THR A 52 2.35 -1.58 -7.22
CA THR A 52 3.46 -2.49 -7.51
C THR A 52 3.80 -3.39 -6.33
N ALA A 53 3.76 -2.86 -5.11
CA ALA A 53 3.98 -3.65 -3.91
C ALA A 53 2.84 -4.67 -3.66
N LEU A 54 1.59 -4.30 -3.91
CA LEU A 54 0.42 -5.19 -3.84
C LEU A 54 0.52 -6.33 -4.86
N ASP A 55 0.87 -6.01 -6.11
CA ASP A 55 1.06 -7.00 -7.17
C ASP A 55 2.17 -8.00 -6.82
N ALA A 56 3.32 -7.51 -6.35
CA ALA A 56 4.40 -8.35 -5.87
C ALA A 56 4.02 -9.20 -4.64
N PHE A 57 3.18 -8.66 -3.74
CA PHE A 57 2.68 -9.39 -2.57
C PHE A 57 1.72 -10.51 -2.99
N GLY A 58 0.77 -10.24 -3.88
CA GLY A 58 -0.14 -11.26 -4.43
C GLY A 58 0.60 -12.36 -5.20
N ALA A 59 1.62 -11.99 -5.98
CA ALA A 59 2.49 -12.96 -6.65
C ALA A 59 3.24 -13.87 -5.65
N ALA A 60 3.71 -13.33 -4.52
CA ALA A 60 4.40 -14.10 -3.49
C ALA A 60 3.47 -15.06 -2.71
N LEU A 61 2.19 -14.73 -2.56
CA LEU A 61 1.20 -15.61 -1.92
C LEU A 61 0.77 -16.80 -2.81
N THR A 62 1.03 -16.72 -4.11
CA THR A 62 0.63 -17.75 -5.09
C THR A 62 1.78 -18.70 -5.46
N ALA A 63 3.02 -18.40 -5.04
CA ALA A 63 4.24 -19.17 -5.34
C ALA A 63 4.52 -20.24 -4.29
#